data_AF-A0A7J8MG17-F1
#
_entry.id   AF-A0A7J8MG17-F1
#
_cell.length_a   1.000
_cell.length_b   1.000
_cell.length_c   1.000
_cell.angle_alpha   90.00
_cell.angle_beta   90.00
_cell.angle_gamma   90.00
#
_symmetry.space_group_name_H-M   'P 1'
#
loop_
_entity.id
_entity.type
_entity.pdbx_description
1 polymer ?
#
loop_
_entity_poly.entity_id
_entity_poly.type
_entity_poly.pdbx_seq_one_letter_code
_entity_poly.pdbx_strand_id
1 'polypeptide(L)'
;MKPLLIEQLMGEEVANLSVEELQRVALAWKDLYLIDEPSAYLDSEQPIVASKVIKRFILHAKKTAFVLLMATYLADRVIVYEGKPSVDCTANSPQSLLTSMNLFLSFAEFRSDKANGECGISHEYF
;
A
#
# COMPACT_ATOMS: atom_id res chain seq x y z
N MET A 1 -3.42 -25.31 8.46
CA MET A 1 -3.77 -24.45 9.62
C MET A 1 -4.48 -23.22 9.09
N LYS A 2 -5.75 -22.98 9.43
CA LYS A 2 -6.54 -21.84 8.91
C LYS A 2 -6.19 -20.58 9.71
N PRO A 3 -5.39 -19.64 9.17
CA PRO A 3 -4.77 -18.57 9.96
C PRO A 3 -5.73 -17.50 10.47
N LEU A 4 -6.98 -17.48 10.01
CA LEU A 4 -7.95 -16.42 10.31
C LEU A 4 -9.11 -16.87 11.23
N LEU A 5 -9.13 -18.14 11.67
CA LEU A 5 -10.13 -18.70 12.61
C LEU A 5 -11.62 -18.42 12.27
N ILE A 6 -11.93 -18.21 11.00
CA ILE A 6 -13.24 -17.71 10.56
C ILE A 6 -14.39 -18.68 10.85
N GLU A 7 -14.11 -19.98 10.91
CA GLU A 7 -15.10 -21.00 11.26
C GLU A 7 -15.71 -20.78 12.65
N GLN A 8 -14.98 -20.13 13.57
CA GLN A 8 -15.48 -19.81 14.91
C GLN A 8 -16.43 -18.60 14.90
N LEU A 9 -16.39 -17.78 13.84
CA LEU A 9 -17.24 -16.61 13.62
C LEU A 9 -18.45 -16.94 12.73
N MET A 10 -18.50 -18.14 12.16
CA MET A 10 -19.60 -18.60 11.30
C MET A 10 -20.83 -18.92 12.16
N GLY A 11 -21.70 -17.92 12.34
CA GLY A 11 -22.94 -18.05 13.11
C GLY A 11 -23.24 -16.84 13.99
N GLU A 12 -22.27 -15.95 14.19
CA GLU A 12 -22.50 -14.69 14.90
C GLU A 12 -23.05 -13.60 13.97
N GLU A 13 -23.90 -12.73 14.53
CA GLU A 13 -24.33 -11.53 13.82
C GLU A 13 -23.18 -10.52 13.72
N VAL A 14 -23.06 -9.88 12.56
CA VAL A 14 -21.99 -8.89 12.26
C VAL A 14 -21.92 -7.77 13.29
N ALA A 15 -23.05 -7.43 13.93
CA ALA A 15 -23.14 -6.40 14.96
C ALA A 15 -22.43 -6.75 16.28
N ASN A 16 -22.17 -8.04 16.53
CA ASN A 16 -21.56 -8.53 17.77
C ASN A 16 -20.06 -8.83 17.63
N LEU A 17 -19.53 -8.76 16.41
CA LEU A 17 -18.11 -9.01 16.15
C LEU A 17 -17.26 -7.84 16.62
N SER A 18 -16.12 -8.16 17.27
CA SER A 18 -15.10 -7.15 17.55
C SER A 18 -14.49 -6.60 16.26
N VAL A 19 -13.86 -5.43 16.33
CA VAL A 19 -13.23 -4.79 15.17
C VAL A 19 -12.18 -5.71 14.51
N GLU A 20 -11.39 -6.43 15.31
CA GLU A 20 -10.42 -7.39 14.78
C GLU A 20 -11.07 -8.58 14.09
N GLU A 21 -12.20 -9.09 14.58
CA GLU A 21 -12.93 -10.21 13.98
C GLU A 21 -13.63 -9.77 12.70
N LEU A 22 -14.21 -8.57 12.69
CA LEU A 22 -14.78 -7.95 11.50
C LEU A 22 -13.70 -7.77 10.43
N GLN A 23 -12.49 -7.37 10.82
CA GLN A 23 -11.35 -7.26 9.91
C GLN A 23 -10.93 -8.62 9.36
N ARG A 24 -10.88 -9.68 10.19
CA ARG A 24 -10.59 -11.06 9.74
C ARG A 24 -11.65 -11.58 8.75
N VAL A 25 -12.94 -11.34 9.03
CA VAL A 25 -14.05 -11.72 8.14
C VAL A 25 -13.98 -10.91 6.84
N ALA A 26 -13.74 -9.60 6.91
CA ALA A 26 -13.60 -8.75 5.73
C ALA A 26 -12.41 -9.16 4.85
N LEU A 27 -11.29 -9.57 5.45
CA LEU A 27 -10.11 -10.08 4.72
C LEU A 27 -10.40 -11.37 3.97
N ALA A 28 -11.24 -12.27 4.50
CA ALA A 28 -11.57 -13.53 3.83
C ALA A 28 -12.75 -13.45 2.87
N TRP A 29 -13.67 -12.52 3.08
CA TRP A 29 -14.85 -12.38 2.22
C TRP A 29 -14.55 -11.60 0.93
N LYS A 30 -13.49 -10.78 0.89
CA LYS A 30 -13.26 -9.87 -0.23
C LYS A 30 -12.39 -10.44 -1.34
N ASP A 31 -12.80 -10.15 -2.58
CA ASP A 31 -11.97 -10.29 -3.78
C ASP A 31 -10.89 -9.21 -3.89
N LEU A 32 -10.98 -8.20 -3.03
CA LEU A 32 -10.15 -7.00 -3.04
C LEU A 32 -9.58 -6.71 -1.65
N TYR A 33 -8.26 -6.64 -1.55
CA TYR A 33 -7.56 -6.22 -0.34
C TYR A 33 -7.22 -4.72 -0.42
N LEU A 34 -7.40 -4.00 0.69
CA LEU A 34 -6.89 -2.64 0.87
C LEU A 34 -5.90 -2.69 2.02
N ILE A 35 -4.64 -2.37 1.75
CA ILE A 35 -3.56 -2.34 2.72
C ILE A 35 -3.09 -0.90 2.82
N ASP A 36 -3.42 -0.26 3.93
CA ASP A 36 -2.99 1.09 4.23
C ASP A 36 -1.69 1.04 5.04
N GLU A 37 -0.69 1.79 4.59
CA GLU A 37 0.60 1.98 5.25
C GLU A 37 1.24 0.76 5.94
N PRO A 38 1.53 -0.33 5.21
CA PRO A 38 2.18 -1.51 5.78
C PRO A 38 3.63 -1.27 6.24
N SER A 39 4.23 -0.14 5.86
CA SER A 39 5.59 0.26 6.21
C SER A 39 5.72 1.09 7.48
N ALA A 40 4.62 1.55 8.10
CA ALA A 40 4.64 2.56 9.16
C ALA A 40 5.51 2.22 10.40
N TYR A 41 5.88 0.95 10.60
CA TYR A 41 6.68 0.48 11.73
C TYR A 41 7.86 -0.41 11.31
N LEU A 42 8.27 -0.33 10.04
CA LEU A 42 9.31 -1.19 9.49
C LEU A 42 10.64 -0.42 9.34
N ASP A 43 11.71 -0.98 9.89
CA ASP A 43 13.08 -0.46 9.71
C ASP A 43 13.54 -0.57 8.24
N SER A 44 14.54 0.21 7.84
CA SER A 44 14.98 0.46 6.44
C SER A 44 15.06 -0.76 5.50
N GLU A 45 15.31 -1.98 5.99
CA GLU A 45 15.38 -3.20 5.17
C GLU A 45 14.08 -4.03 5.12
N GLN A 46 13.20 -3.86 6.12
CA GLN A 46 12.01 -4.69 6.30
C GLN A 46 10.87 -4.43 5.29
N PRO A 47 10.67 -3.21 4.72
CA PRO A 47 9.65 -2.97 3.70
C PRO A 47 9.82 -3.84 2.44
N ILE A 48 11.05 -4.14 2.05
CA ILE A 48 11.34 -5.00 0.89
C ILE A 48 10.92 -6.45 1.17
N VAL A 49 11.10 -6.93 2.40
CA VAL A 49 10.69 -8.28 2.78
C VAL A 49 9.16 -8.36 2.89
N ALA A 50 8.54 -7.40 3.58
CA ALA A 50 7.09 -7.30 3.74
C ALA A 50 6.39 -7.23 2.37
N SER A 51 6.90 -6.41 1.46
CA SER A 51 6.36 -6.27 0.11
C SER A 51 6.34 -7.60 -0.66
N LYS A 52 7.41 -8.39 -0.59
CA LYS A 52 7.49 -9.71 -1.24
C LYS A 52 6.49 -10.71 -0.65
N VAL A 53 6.33 -10.71 0.67
CA VAL A 53 5.38 -11.60 1.37
C VAL A 53 3.94 -11.27 0.96
N ILE A 54 3.58 -9.98 1.00
CA ILE A 54 2.26 -9.49 0.58
C ILE A 54 1.99 -9.86 -0.89
N LYS A 55 2.96 -9.63 -1.79
CA LYS A 55 2.82 -9.96 -3.22
C LYS A 55 2.54 -11.44 -3.43
N ARG A 56 3.29 -12.31 -2.76
CA ARG A 56 3.16 -13.76 -2.88
C ARG A 56 1.82 -14.25 -2.35
N PHE A 57 1.35 -13.67 -1.25
CA PHE A 57 0.03 -13.97 -0.69
C PHE A 57 -1.10 -13.62 -1.67
N ILE A 58 -1.08 -12.40 -2.22
CA ILE A 58 -2.10 -11.93 -3.18
C ILE A 58 -2.09 -12.78 -4.46
N LEU A 59 -0.89 -13.10 -4.98
CA LEU A 59 -0.72 -13.91 -6.18
C LEU A 59 -1.26 -15.34 -6.00
N HIS A 60 -1.03 -15.96 -4.84
CA HIS A 60 -1.58 -17.28 -4.51
C HIS A 60 -3.09 -17.25 -4.26
N ALA A 61 -3.61 -16.18 -3.66
CA ALA A 61 -5.04 -15.99 -3.45
C ALA A 61 -5.79 -15.68 -4.76
N LYS A 62 -5.08 -15.31 -5.84
CA LYS A 62 -5.64 -14.84 -7.13
C LYS A 62 -6.64 -13.69 -6.96
N LYS A 63 -6.35 -12.79 -6.01
CA LYS A 63 -7.18 -11.62 -5.69
C LYS A 63 -6.48 -10.34 -6.10
N THR A 64 -7.21 -9.23 -6.12
CA THR A 64 -6.65 -7.90 -6.37
C THR A 64 -6.34 -7.21 -5.04
N ALA A 65 -5.31 -6.36 -4.99
CA ALA A 65 -5.02 -5.56 -3.80
C ALA A 65 -4.62 -4.13 -4.18
N PHE A 66 -5.05 -3.18 -3.36
CA PHE A 66 -4.54 -1.82 -3.32
C PHE A 66 -3.64 -1.68 -2.11
N VAL A 67 -2.43 -1.15 -2.30
CA VAL A 67 -1.44 -0.93 -1.24
C VAL A 67 -1.00 0.53 -1.29
N LEU A 68 -1.16 1.26 -0.19
CA LEU A 68 -0.71 2.65 -0.05
C LEU A 68 0.79 2.70 0.31
N LEU A 69 1.50 3.70 -0.21
CA LEU A 69 2.93 4.05 0.01
C LEU A 69 4.04 3.03 -0.30
N MET A 70 3.76 1.73 -0.38
CA MET A 70 4.75 0.70 -0.74
C MET A 70 4.83 0.38 -2.25
N ALA A 71 4.40 1.33 -3.08
CA ALA A 71 4.08 1.12 -4.50
C ALA A 71 5.25 0.64 -5.38
N THR A 72 6.49 0.98 -5.04
CA THR A 72 7.65 0.72 -5.93
C THR A 72 8.06 -0.76 -6.00
N TYR A 73 7.84 -1.54 -4.94
CA TYR A 73 8.31 -2.94 -4.89
C TYR A 73 7.22 -3.97 -5.23
N LEU A 74 5.96 -3.59 -5.06
CA LEU A 74 4.81 -4.49 -5.14
C LEU A 74 4.04 -4.35 -6.45
N ALA A 75 3.91 -3.13 -6.96
CA ALA A 75 2.78 -2.76 -7.80
C ALA A 75 2.97 -3.10 -9.28
N ASP A 76 1.94 -3.69 -9.87
CA ASP A 76 1.85 -3.87 -11.33
C ASP A 76 1.35 -2.58 -12.02
N ARG A 77 0.57 -1.77 -11.29
CA ARG A 77 0.12 -0.43 -11.69
C ARG A 77 0.12 0.50 -10.48
N VAL A 78 0.44 1.77 -10.72
CA VAL A 78 0.51 2.80 -9.69
C VAL A 78 -0.49 3.91 -10.00
N ILE A 79 -1.10 4.44 -8.96
CA ILE A 79 -1.95 5.64 -9.01
C ILE A 79 -1.16 6.75 -8.32
N VAL A 80 -0.88 7.81 -9.06
CA VAL A 80 -0.25 9.02 -8.53
C VAL A 80 -1.36 9.99 -8.14
N TYR A 81 -1.28 10.51 -6.92
CA TYR A 81 -2.16 11.56 -6.44
C TYR A 81 -1.48 12.91 -6.67
N GLU A 82 -2.25 13.89 -7.15
CA GLU A 82 -1.79 15.25 -7.45
C GLU A 82 -2.62 16.27 -6.69
N GLY A 83 -1.99 17.34 -6.21
CA GLY A 83 -2.68 18.43 -5.51
C GLY A 83 -1.89 18.92 -4.32
N LYS A 84 -2.51 19.78 -3.51
CA LYS A 84 -1.88 20.33 -2.32
C LYS A 84 -2.37 19.61 -1.07
N PRO A 85 -1.46 19.03 -0.25
CA PRO A 85 -1.83 18.38 1.01
C PRO A 85 -2.74 19.28 1.86
N SER A 86 -3.79 18.69 2.42
CA SER A 86 -4.79 19.39 3.24
C SER A 86 -5.60 20.48 2.54
N VAL A 87 -5.56 20.59 1.20
CA VAL A 87 -6.37 21.53 0.41
C VAL A 87 -7.20 20.78 -0.63
N ASP A 88 -6.54 20.13 -1.59
CA ASP A 88 -7.15 19.41 -2.70
C ASP A 88 -6.26 18.28 -3.19
N CYS A 89 -6.87 17.19 -3.65
CA CYS A 89 -6.15 16.02 -4.12
C CYS A 89 -6.96 15.31 -5.20
N THR A 90 -6.33 15.04 -6.33
CA THR A 90 -6.90 14.34 -7.50
C THR A 90 -6.15 13.03 -7.71
N ALA A 91 -6.90 11.93 -7.76
CA ALA A 91 -6.35 10.62 -8.06
C ALA A 91 -6.32 10.39 -9.58
N ASN A 92 -5.16 10.05 -10.12
CA ASN A 92 -5.04 9.69 -11.53
C ASN A 92 -5.54 8.27 -11.84
N SER A 93 -5.75 7.98 -13.12
CA SER A 93 -6.00 6.60 -13.58
C SER A 93 -4.80 5.69 -13.27
N PRO A 94 -4.98 4.39 -13.02
CA PRO A 94 -3.86 3.46 -12.79
C PRO A 94 -2.94 3.34 -14.01
N GLN A 95 -1.67 3.71 -13.86
CA GLN A 95 -0.65 3.68 -14.91
C GLN A 95 0.48 2.70 -14.61
N SER A 96 1.36 2.47 -15.60
CA SER A 96 2.56 1.65 -15.39
C SER A 96 3.49 2.29 -14.36
N LEU A 97 4.33 1.47 -13.71
CA LEU A 97 5.30 1.96 -12.73
C LEU A 97 6.22 3.04 -13.32
N LEU A 98 6.77 2.83 -14.54
CA LEU A 98 7.68 3.80 -15.17
C LEU A 98 7.00 5.14 -15.45
N THR A 99 5.79 5.12 -16.02
CA THR A 99 5.04 6.35 -16.31
C THR A 99 4.70 7.09 -15.01
N SER A 100 4.26 6.35 -13.99
CA SER A 100 3.88 6.89 -12.70
C SER A 100 5.07 7.47 -11.94
N MET A 101 6.22 6.80 -11.99
CA MET A 101 7.44 7.32 -11.38
C MET A 101 7.92 8.57 -12.09
N ASN A 102 7.96 8.61 -13.42
CA ASN A 102 8.34 9.83 -14.13
C ASN A 102 7.40 11.01 -13.80
N LEU A 103 6.09 10.75 -13.68
CA LEU A 103 5.11 11.73 -13.27
C LEU A 103 5.36 12.19 -11.82
N PHE A 104 5.52 11.25 -10.88
CA PHE A 104 5.84 11.55 -9.48
C PHE A 104 7.14 12.37 -9.33
N LEU A 105 8.20 11.96 -10.04
CA LEU A 105 9.50 12.64 -10.06
C LEU A 105 9.43 14.04 -10.68
N SER A 106 8.45 14.30 -11.56
CA SER A 106 8.25 15.65 -12.12
C SER A 106 7.68 16.64 -11.09
N PHE A 107 6.95 16.14 -10.10
CA PHE A 107 6.42 16.95 -8.98
C PHE A 107 7.42 17.08 -7.83
N ALA A 108 8.22 16.03 -7.59
CA ALA A 108 9.25 16.07 -6.58
C ALA A 108 10.43 16.95 -7.04
N GLU A 109 10.59 18.13 -6.44
CA GLU A 109 11.80 18.93 -6.60
C GLU A 109 13.00 18.21 -5.94
N PHE A 110 13.69 17.37 -6.70
CA PHE A 110 14.94 16.76 -6.24
C PHE A 110 16.02 17.83 -6.13
N ARG A 111 16.41 18.18 -4.90
CA ARG A 111 17.66 18.90 -4.69
C ARG A 111 18.81 17.91 -4.83
N SER A 112 19.55 18.00 -5.94
CA SER A 112 20.86 17.38 -6.04
C SER A 112 21.85 18.15 -5.16
N ASP A 113 22.13 17.63 -3.97
CA ASP A 113 23.21 18.18 -3.14
C ASP A 113 24.55 17.69 -3.71
N LYS A 114 25.22 18.54 -4.48
CA LYS A 114 26.45 18.21 -5.23
C LYS A 114 27.64 17.86 -4.32
N ALA A 115 27.51 18.00 -3.00
CA ALA A 115 28.58 17.70 -2.06
C ALA A 115 28.78 16.19 -1.81
N ASN A 116 27.69 15.39 -1.79
CA ASN A 116 27.75 14.00 -1.28
C ASN A 116 27.23 12.93 -2.25
N GLY A 117 26.68 13.31 -3.41
CA GLY A 117 26.13 12.34 -4.39
C GLY A 117 24.83 11.67 -3.96
N GLU A 118 24.23 12.11 -2.84
CA GLU A 118 22.95 11.63 -2.37
C GLU A 118 21.81 12.48 -2.93
N CYS A 119 20.80 11.83 -3.50
CA CYS A 119 19.60 12.47 -4.03
C CYS A 119 18.51 12.38 -2.94
N GLY A 120 18.25 13.48 -2.24
CA GLY A 120 17.21 13.56 -1.21
C GLY A 120 15.89 14.09 -1.76
N ILE A 121 14.77 13.48 -1.34
CA ILE A 121 13.42 14.00 -1.60
C ILE A 121 13.08 15.00 -0.49
N SER A 122 12.52 16.15 -0.82
CA SER A 122 12.04 17.12 0.17
C SER A 122 10.96 16.48 1.06
N HIS A 123 11.11 16.63 2.38
CA HIS A 123 10.22 16.07 3.42
C HIS A 123 8.76 16.59 3.38
N GLU A 124 8.38 17.41 2.40
CA GLU A 124 7.03 17.98 2.29
C GLU A 124 6.01 17.05 1.61
N TYR A 125 6.43 15.87 1.16
CA TYR A 125 5.60 14.95 0.37
C TYR A 125 5.29 13.60 1.06
N PHE A 126 5.59 13.46 2.35
CA PHE A 126 5.23 12.30 3.17
C PHE A 126 4.20 12.67 4.23
#